data_AF-D5EQK7-F1
#
_entry.id   AF-D5EQK7-F1
#
_cell.length_a   1.000
_cell.length_b   1.000
_cell.length_c   1.000
_cell.angle_alpha   90.00
_cell.angle_beta   90.00
_cell.angle_gamma   90.00
#
_symmetry.space_group_name_H-M   'P 1'
#
loop_
_entity.id
_entity.type
_entity.pdbx_description
1 polymer ?
#
loop_
_entity_poly.entity_id
_entity_poly.type
_entity_poly.pdbx_seq_one_letter_code
_entity_poly.pdbx_strand_id
1 'polypeptide(L)' 'MSDSEQQGDLDLVSGLFEQMGAESAQARTMASQLLKRAEQVAVERKISKIEATQTLLNQVIQARQGIAPGSDTGKTD' A
#
# COMPACT_ATOMS: atom_id res chain seq x y z
N MET A 1 5.09 13.82 12.92
CA MET A 1 4.38 12.54 13.06
C MET A 1 4.86 11.93 14.34
N SER A 2 3.96 11.74 15.30
CA SER A 2 4.28 11.07 16.56
C SER A 2 4.21 9.56 16.37
N ASP A 3 4.98 8.78 17.13
CA ASP A 3 4.97 7.31 17.07
C ASP A 3 3.56 6.69 17.15
N SER A 4 2.62 7.38 17.83
CA SER A 4 1.22 6.99 17.95
C SER A 4 0.44 7.03 16.63
N GLU A 5 0.74 7.96 15.73
CA GLU A 5 0.09 8.08 14.42
C GLU A 5 0.58 6.97 13.48
N GLN A 6 1.89 6.65 13.53
CA GLN A 6 2.47 5.56 12.75
C GLN A 6 1.94 4.18 13.19
N GLN A 7 1.65 4.00 14.48
CA GLN A 7 1.03 2.78 14.98
C GLN A 7 -0.43 2.66 14.52
N GLY A 8 -1.20 3.75 14.50
CA GLY A 8 -2.57 3.77 13.98
C GLY A 8 -2.65 3.43 12.49
N ASP A 9 -1.74 3.98 11.68
CA ASP A 9 -1.62 3.65 10.25
C ASP A 9 -1.31 2.15 10.04
N LEU A 10 -0.40 1.60 10.85
CA LEU A 10 -0.01 0.20 10.77
C LEU A 10 -1.19 -0.74 11.05
N ASP A 11 -1.98 -0.45 12.08
CA ASP A 11 -3.12 -1.27 12.48
C ASP A 11 -4.24 -1.22 11.43
N LEU A 12 -4.52 -0.03 10.88
CA LEU A 12 -5.48 0.13 9.78
C LEU A 12 -5.07 -0.65 8.54
N VAL A 13 -3.82 -0.50 8.09
CA VAL A 13 -3.34 -1.19 6.89
C VAL A 13 -3.23 -2.70 7.12
N SER A 14 -2.87 -3.15 8.32
CA SER A 14 -2.88 -4.56 8.69
C SER A 14 -4.29 -5.15 8.58
N GLY A 15 -5.31 -4.46 9.11
CA GLY A 15 -6.70 -4.91 9.00
C GLY A 15 -7.18 -5.05 7.55
N LEU A 16 -6.71 -4.20 6.63
CA LEU A 16 -6.98 -4.37 5.21
C LEU A 16 -6.36 -5.67 4.66
N PHE A 17 -5.11 -5.98 5.02
CA PHE A 17 -4.49 -7.24 4.59
C PHE A 17 -5.19 -8.47 5.15
N GLU A 18 -5.67 -8.42 6.40
CA GLU A 18 -6.50 -9.48 6.99
C GLU A 18 -7.81 -9.68 6.21
N GLN A 19 -8.51 -8.59 5.86
CA GLN A 19 -9.71 -8.63 5.02
C GLN A 19 -9.43 -9.19 3.62
N MET A 20 -8.19 -9.07 3.15
CA MET A 20 -7.74 -9.67 1.89
C MET A 20 -7.32 -11.15 2.01
N GLY A 21 -7.35 -11.71 3.23
CA GLY A 21 -7.10 -13.13 3.52
C GLY A 21 -5.72 -13.44 4.10
N ALA A 22 -4.91 -12.44 4.46
CA ALA A 22 -3.64 -12.66 5.15
C ALA A 22 -3.85 -13.03 6.61
N GLU A 23 -3.01 -13.91 7.15
CA GLU A 23 -2.95 -14.20 8.58
C GLU A 23 -2.39 -12.98 9.35
N SER A 24 -2.84 -12.72 10.57
CA SER A 24 -2.54 -11.48 11.32
C SER A 24 -1.05 -11.12 11.40
N ALA A 25 -0.17 -12.09 11.65
CA ALA A 25 1.27 -11.83 11.70
C ALA A 25 1.82 -11.40 10.32
N GLN A 26 1.33 -12.03 9.26
CA GLN A 26 1.69 -11.70 7.89
C GLN A 26 1.11 -10.34 7.49
N ALA A 27 -0.14 -10.06 7.81
CA ALA A 27 -0.83 -8.80 7.54
C ALA A 27 -0.06 -7.60 8.13
N ARG A 28 0.38 -7.72 9.39
CA ARG A 28 1.19 -6.69 10.06
C ARG A 28 2.55 -6.49 9.40
N THR A 29 3.18 -7.58 8.97
CA THR A 29 4.47 -7.53 8.24
C THR A 29 4.30 -6.81 6.91
N MET A 30 3.27 -7.15 6.14
CA MET A 30 2.93 -6.50 4.86
C MET A 30 2.60 -5.03 5.04
N ALA A 31 1.82 -4.67 6.07
CA ALA A 31 1.49 -3.29 6.39
C ALA A 31 2.74 -2.45 6.68
N SER A 32 3.67 -2.97 7.49
CA SER A 32 4.94 -2.29 7.78
C SER A 32 5.77 -2.07 6.51
N GLN A 33 5.85 -3.08 5.64
CA GLN A 33 6.58 -2.97 4.37
C GLN A 33 5.93 -1.96 3.42
N LEU A 34 4.60 -1.97 3.30
CA LEU A 34 3.86 -1.06 2.45
C LEU A 34 4.05 0.39 2.90
N LEU A 35 3.93 0.68 4.19
CA LEU A 35 4.10 2.02 4.74
C LEU A 35 5.54 2.54 4.57
N LYS A 36 6.54 1.69 4.78
CA LYS A 36 7.95 2.04 4.49
C LYS A 36 8.16 2.36 3.01
N ARG A 37 7.56 1.59 2.11
CA ARG A 37 7.64 1.86 0.67
C ARG A 37 6.88 3.14 0.30
N ALA A 38 5.74 3.41 0.94
CA ALA A 38 4.98 4.63 0.73
C ALA A 38 5.79 5.87 1.10
N GLU A 39 6.54 5.83 2.21
CA GLU A 39 7.45 6.90 2.60
C GLU A 39 8.55 7.14 1.56
N GLN A 40 9.19 6.07 1.07
CA GLN A 40 10.19 6.18 0.01
C GLN A 40 9.60 6.76 -1.29
N VAL A 41 8.45 6.26 -1.74
CA VAL A 41 7.76 6.72 -2.95
C VAL A 41 7.35 8.19 -2.83
N ALA A 42 6.87 8.61 -1.65
CA ALA A 42 6.50 9.99 -1.39
C ALA A 42 7.70 10.94 -1.59
N VAL A 43 8.87 10.57 -1.09
CA VAL A 43 10.12 11.32 -1.27
C VAL A 43 10.57 11.29 -2.74
N GLU A 44 10.64 10.12 -3.36
CA GLU A 44 11.11 9.92 -4.74
C GLU A 44 10.25 10.71 -5.75
N ARG A 45 8.92 10.74 -5.55
CA ARG A 45 7.96 11.33 -6.49
C ARG A 45 7.44 12.70 -6.08
N LYS A 46 7.87 13.22 -4.92
CA LYS A 46 7.40 14.49 -4.35
C LYS A 46 5.88 14.57 -4.19
N ILE A 47 5.28 13.47 -3.74
CA ILE A 47 3.84 13.35 -3.44
C ILE A 47 3.62 13.15 -1.94
N SER A 48 2.38 13.23 -1.49
CA SER A 48 2.08 12.97 -0.08
C SER A 48 2.23 11.48 0.27
N LYS A 49 2.55 11.17 1.54
CA LYS A 49 2.57 9.79 2.05
C LYS A 49 1.21 9.10 1.89
N ILE A 50 0.11 9.84 2.05
CA ILE A 50 -1.27 9.34 1.87
C ILE A 50 -1.47 8.88 0.41
N GLU A 51 -1.11 9.72 -0.55
CA GLU A 51 -1.22 9.42 -1.98
C GLU A 51 -0.34 8.23 -2.41
N ALA A 52 0.90 8.17 -1.88
CA ALA A 52 1.79 7.03 -2.10
C ALA A 52 1.22 5.73 -1.51
N THR A 53 0.65 5.79 -0.31
CA THR A 53 0.01 4.64 0.36
C THR A 53 -1.19 4.13 -0.45
N GLN A 54 -2.05 5.04 -0.90
CA GLN A 54 -3.21 4.71 -1.74
C GLN A 54 -2.78 4.05 -3.05
N THR A 55 -1.74 4.58 -3.70
CA THR A 55 -1.18 4.00 -4.93
C THR A 55 -0.71 2.56 -4.72
N LEU A 56 0.03 2.29 -3.64
CA LEU A 56 0.54 0.96 -3.33
C LEU A 56 -0.59 -0.01 -2.97
N LEU A 57 -1.59 0.42 -2.21
CA LEU A 57 -2.76 -0.41 -1.90
C LEU A 57 -3.55 -0.77 -3.17
N ASN A 58 -3.74 0.17 -4.09
CA ASN A 58 -4.39 -0.11 -5.36
C ASN A 58 -3.62 -1.15 -6.17
N GLN A 59 -2.28 -1.09 -6.18
CA GLN A 59 -1.45 -2.10 -6.84
C GLN A 59 -1.60 -3.49 -6.21
N VAL A 60 -1.69 -3.58 -4.88
CA VAL A 60 -1.96 -4.84 -4.17
C VAL A 60 -3.32 -5.43 -4.59
N ILE A 61 -4.36 -4.59 -4.62
CA ILE A 61 -5.71 -5.02 -5.02
C ILE A 61 -5.73 -5.50 -6.47
N GLN A 62 -5.11 -4.75 -7.37
CA GLN A 62 -4.98 -5.11 -8.79
C GLN A 62 -4.22 -6.42 -8.97
N ALA A 63 -3.08 -6.59 -8.31
CA ALA A 63 -2.29 -7.82 -8.38
C ALA A 63 -3.09 -9.04 -7.91
N ARG A 64 -3.89 -8.89 -6.84
CA ARG A 64 -4.78 -9.94 -6.34
C ARG A 64 -5.89 -10.29 -7.34
N GLN A 65 -6.33 -9.34 -8.16
CA GLN A 65 -7.29 -9.55 -9.25
C GLN A 65 -6.65 -10.10 -10.53
N GLY A 66 -5.33 -10.35 -10.53
CA GLY A 66 -4.59 -10.78 -11.73
C GLY A 66 -4.30 -9.65 -12.72
N ILE A 67 -4.47 -8.39 -12.32
CA ILE A 67 -4.18 -7.21 -13.12
C ILE A 67 -2.72 -6.81 -12.87
N ALA A 68 -1.89 -6.85 -13.91
CA ALA A 68 -0.48 -6.49 -13.77
C ALA A 68 -0.30 -4.96 -13.57
N PRO A 69 0.64 -4.51 -12.73
CA PRO A 69 0.96 -3.10 -12.59
C PRO A 69 1.41 -2.51 -13.94
N GLY A 70 0.72 -1.48 -14.44
CA GLY A 70 1.03 -0.88 -15.74
C GLY A 70 0.35 -1.53 -16.95
N SER A 71 -0.62 -2.44 -16.73
CA SER A 71 -1.45 -3.01 -17.81
C SER A 71 -2.61 -2.12 -18.26
N ASP A 72 -2.74 -0.91 -17.71
CA ASP A 72 -3.50 0.16 -18.36
C ASP A 72 -2.71 0.61 -19.60
N THR A 73 -2.88 -0.12 -20.70
CA THR A 73 -2.49 0.32 -22.04
C THR A 73 -3.39 1.48 -22.45
N GLY A 74 -3.17 2.64 -21.84
CA GLY A 74 -3.55 3.93 -22.40
C GLY A 74 -2.62 4.29 -23.57
N LYS A 75 -2.80 3.61 -24.71
CA LYS A 75 -2.31 4.02 -26.05
C LYS A 75 -3.09 3.22 -27.13
N THR A 76 -4.21 3.75 -27.60
CA THR A 76 -4.41 4.40 -28.93
C THR A 76 -3.94 3.57 -30.13
N ASP A 77 -4.88 2.98 -30.86
CA ASP A 77 -5.18 3.27 -32.28
C ASP A 77 -6.70 3.26 -32.48
#